data_AF-A0A966MT13-F1
#
_entry.id   AF-A0A966MT13-F1
#
_cell.length_a   1.000
_cell.length_b   1.000
_cell.length_c   1.000
_cell.angle_alpha   90.00
_cell.angle_beta   90.00
_cell.angle_gamma   90.00
#
_symmetry.space_group_name_H-M   'P 1'
#
loop_
_entity.id
_entity.type
_entity.pdbx_description
1 polymer ?
#
loop_
_entity_poly.entity_id
_entity_poly.type
_entity_poly.pdbx_seq_one_letter_code
_entity_poly.pdbx_strand_id
1 'polypeptide(L)'
;MSKKKHAVIIGAGPAGLTAAYELLSRSDEYEVTLLESSTYMGGISRTVNYKGNRMDIGGHRFFSKSDRVMQWWLSMMPMEKGASDAQQGALVLG
;
A
#
# COMPACT_ATOMS: atom_id res chain seq x y z
N MET A 1 -6.76 30.53 -11.26
CA MET A 1 -6.70 29.08 -10.95
C MET A 1 -7.90 28.70 -10.11
N SER A 2 -8.57 27.60 -10.42
CA SER A 2 -9.65 27.05 -9.58
C SER A 2 -9.06 26.59 -8.23
N LYS A 3 -9.78 26.83 -7.13
CA LYS A 3 -9.35 26.37 -5.80
C LYS A 3 -9.47 24.85 -5.74
N LYS A 4 -8.37 24.17 -5.41
CA LYS A 4 -8.36 22.71 -5.22
C LYS A 4 -9.22 22.32 -4.01
N LYS A 5 -9.88 21.17 -4.09
CA LYS A 5 -10.55 20.52 -2.96
C LYS A 5 -9.48 19.91 -2.07
N HIS A 6 -9.53 20.17 -0.78
CA HIS A 6 -8.57 19.62 0.17
C HIS A 6 -9.13 18.37 0.84
N ALA A 7 -8.45 17.25 0.68
CA ALA A 7 -8.76 15.98 1.32
C ALA A 7 -7.76 15.70 2.44
N VAL A 8 -8.27 15.44 3.65
CA VAL A 8 -7.45 15.01 4.79
C VAL A 8 -7.69 13.51 5.03
N ILE A 9 -6.61 12.74 5.01
CA ILE A 9 -6.62 11.29 5.20
C ILE A 9 -5.88 10.97 6.51
N ILE A 10 -6.48 10.15 7.37
CA ILE A 10 -5.90 9.75 8.66
C ILE A 10 -5.49 8.28 8.58
N GLY A 11 -4.19 8.03 8.72
CA GLY A 11 -3.52 6.72 8.66
C GLY A 11 -2.72 6.51 7.38
N ALA A 12 -1.41 6.28 7.51
CA ALA A 12 -0.50 5.92 6.41
C ALA A 12 -0.38 4.41 6.19
N GLY A 13 -1.46 3.65 6.46
CA GLY A 13 -1.54 2.24 6.08
C GLY A 13 -1.89 2.05 4.60
N PRO A 14 -2.00 0.79 4.11
CA PRO A 14 -2.35 0.50 2.73
C PRO A 14 -3.61 1.23 2.25
N ALA A 15 -4.65 1.28 3.08
CA ALA A 15 -5.90 1.97 2.74
C ALA A 15 -5.72 3.47 2.52
N GLY A 16 -5.06 4.17 3.45
CA GLY A 16 -4.86 5.62 3.36
C GLY A 16 -3.91 6.02 2.23
N LEU A 17 -2.82 5.27 2.06
CA LEU A 17 -1.89 5.47 0.95
C LEU A 17 -2.55 5.23 -0.41
N THR A 18 -3.37 4.18 -0.53
CA THR A 18 -4.14 3.90 -1.75
C THR A 18 -5.15 5.00 -2.04
N ALA A 19 -5.89 5.48 -1.02
CA ALA A 19 -6.85 6.56 -1.17
C ALA A 19 -6.18 7.87 -1.62
N ALA A 20 -5.04 8.23 -1.02
CA ALA A 20 -4.25 9.40 -1.41
C ALA A 20 -3.77 9.29 -2.87
N TYR A 21 -3.20 8.13 -3.22
CA TYR A 21 -2.71 7.85 -4.57
C TYR A 21 -3.83 7.95 -5.61
N GLU A 22 -4.99 7.34 -5.36
CA GLU A 22 -6.12 7.33 -6.29
C GLU A 22 -6.71 8.74 -6.49
N LEU A 23 -6.81 9.54 -5.41
CA LEU A 23 -7.28 10.93 -5.52
C LEU A 23 -6.36 11.78 -6.39
N LEU A 24 -5.04 11.68 -6.16
CA LEU A 24 -4.05 12.45 -6.89
C LEU A 24 -3.87 11.97 -8.34
N SER A 25 -4.01 10.67 -8.59
CA SER A 25 -3.77 10.09 -9.92
C SER A 25 -4.94 10.25 -10.89
N ARG A 26 -6.17 10.48 -10.37
CA ARG A 26 -7.39 10.57 -11.19
C ARG A 26 -7.81 11.99 -11.50
N SER A 27 -7.37 12.98 -10.74
CA SER A 27 -7.78 14.37 -10.93
C SER A 27 -6.80 15.36 -10.30
N ASP A 28 -6.55 16.46 -11.01
CA ASP A 28 -5.77 17.59 -10.49
C ASP A 28 -6.57 18.50 -9.54
N GLU A 29 -7.85 18.21 -9.32
CA GLU A 29 -8.73 18.98 -8.43
C GLU A 29 -8.38 18.84 -6.96
N TYR A 30 -7.63 17.81 -6.58
CA TYR A 30 -7.38 17.50 -5.18
C TYR A 30 -5.99 17.97 -4.72
N GLU A 31 -5.98 18.50 -3.50
CA GLU A 31 -4.80 18.59 -2.64
C GLU A 31 -5.01 17.59 -1.50
N VAL A 32 -4.00 16.81 -1.15
CA VAL A 32 -4.13 15.74 -0.15
C VAL A 32 -3.16 15.98 0.99
N THR A 33 -3.67 16.00 2.22
CA THR A 33 -2.86 15.89 3.44
C THR A 33 -3.11 14.53 4.08
N LEU A 34 -2.06 13.73 4.20
CA LEU A 34 -2.12 12.44 4.87
C LEU A 34 -1.40 12.53 6.22
N LEU A 35 -2.11 12.17 7.29
CA LEU A 35 -1.64 12.25 8.67
C LEU A 35 -1.45 10.84 9.21
N GLU A 36 -0.29 10.59 9.80
CA GLU A 36 0.02 9.34 10.49
C GLU A 36 0.55 9.65 11.88
N SER A 37 0.06 8.92 12.89
CA SER A 37 0.44 9.18 14.28
C SER A 37 1.81 8.58 14.62
N SER A 38 2.21 7.52 13.92
CA SER A 38 3.51 6.89 14.09
C SER A 38 4.60 7.53 13.23
N THR A 39 5.86 7.21 13.53
CA THR A 39 7.01 7.65 12.73
C THR A 39 7.27 6.76 11.51
N TYR A 40 6.35 5.86 11.17
CA TYR A 40 6.51 4.87 10.12
C TYR A 40 5.24 4.80 9.27
N MET A 41 5.39 4.53 7.98
CA MET A 41 4.26 4.24 7.08
C MET A 41 4.04 2.73 6.97
N GLY A 42 2.91 2.33 6.40
CA GLY A 42 2.53 0.93 6.16
C GLY A 42 1.57 0.36 7.21
N GLY A 43 1.33 1.06 8.32
CA GLY A 43 0.43 0.60 9.38
C GLY A 43 0.82 -0.77 9.92
N ILE A 44 -0.12 -1.71 9.99
CA ILE A 44 0.17 -3.10 10.40
C ILE A 44 0.93 -3.88 9.33
N SER A 45 0.82 -3.51 8.05
CA SER A 45 1.43 -4.19 6.89
C SER A 45 2.91 -3.84 6.72
N ARG A 46 3.64 -3.65 7.83
CA ARG A 46 5.05 -3.27 7.84
C ARG A 46 5.92 -4.40 8.32
N THR A 47 7.12 -4.46 7.74
CA THR A 47 8.23 -5.28 8.20
C THR A 47 9.17 -4.42 9.04
N VAL A 48 9.48 -4.86 10.26
CA VAL A 48 10.47 -4.21 11.13
C VAL A 48 11.77 -5.00 11.15
N ASN A 49 12.91 -4.31 11.27
CA ASN A 49 14.18 -4.95 11.54
C ASN A 49 14.42 -4.98 13.06
N TYR A 50 14.49 -6.17 13.63
CA TYR A 50 14.84 -6.40 15.02
C TYR A 50 16.09 -7.28 15.11
N LYS A 51 17.19 -6.71 15.61
CA LYS A 51 18.48 -7.40 15.77
C LYS A 51 18.98 -8.07 14.49
N GLY A 52 18.82 -7.41 13.34
CA GLY A 52 19.22 -7.93 12.04
C GLY A 52 18.19 -8.86 11.38
N ASN A 53 17.10 -9.20 12.08
CA ASN A 53 16.04 -10.05 11.55
C ASN A 53 14.85 -9.20 11.12
N ARG A 54 14.28 -9.50 9.94
CA ARG A 54 13.08 -8.84 9.43
C ARG A 54 11.85 -9.58 9.90
N MET A 55 10.91 -8.86 10.51
CA MET A 55 9.69 -9.41 11.11
C MET A 55 8.49 -8.58 10.72
N ASP A 56 7.44 -9.21 10.22
CA ASP A 56 6.19 -8.52 9.96
C ASP A 56 5.43 -8.31 11.28
N ILE A 57 4.91 -7.10 11.48
CA ILE A 57 4.17 -6.74 12.71
C ILE A 57 2.79 -7.41 12.77
N GLY A 58 2.30 -7.92 11.64
CA GLY A 58 1.21 -8.89 11.58
C GLY A 58 1.45 -9.89 10.45
N GLY A 59 0.83 -11.06 10.50
CA GLY A 59 0.89 -12.00 9.39
C GLY A 59 0.12 -11.45 8.18
N HIS A 60 0.82 -10.96 7.16
CA HIS A 60 0.18 -10.38 5.99
C HIS A 60 0.47 -11.23 4.75
N ARG A 61 -0.49 -12.08 4.38
CA ARG A 61 -0.57 -12.61 3.01
C ARG A 61 -1.55 -11.74 2.26
N PHE A 62 -1.09 -11.14 1.16
CA PHE A 62 -2.01 -10.38 0.33
C PHE A 62 -2.71 -11.32 -0.66
N PHE A 63 -4.02 -11.43 -0.53
CA PHE A 63 -4.88 -12.14 -1.48
C PHE A 63 -6.21 -11.40 -1.63
N SER A 64 -6.75 -11.40 -2.84
CA SER A 64 -8.07 -10.85 -3.13
C SER A 64 -8.74 -11.68 -4.21
N LYS A 65 -10.08 -11.78 -4.15
CA LYS A 65 -10.89 -12.36 -5.23
C LYS A 65 -11.18 -11.36 -6.36
N SER A 66 -10.77 -10.11 -6.21
CA SER A 66 -11.00 -9.06 -7.20
C SER A 66 -9.78 -8.88 -8.07
N ASP A 67 -9.91 -9.22 -9.35
CA ASP A 67 -8.84 -9.03 -10.34
C ASP A 67 -8.39 -7.57 -10.41
N ARG A 68 -9.33 -6.63 -10.33
CA ARG A 68 -9.02 -5.20 -10.29
C ARG A 68 -8.07 -4.84 -9.14
N VAL A 69 -8.32 -5.38 -7.96
CA VAL A 69 -7.46 -5.15 -6.78
C VAL A 69 -6.10 -5.80 -7.00
N MET A 70 -6.08 -7.05 -7.47
CA MET A 70 -4.83 -7.77 -7.72
C MET A 70 -3.96 -7.06 -8.77
N GLN A 71 -4.55 -6.63 -9.87
CA GLN A 71 -3.85 -5.90 -10.94
C GLN A 71 -3.32 -4.56 -10.46
N TRP A 72 -4.09 -3.82 -9.66
CA TRP A 72 -3.63 -2.56 -9.06
C TRP A 72 -2.40 -2.77 -8.17
N TRP A 73 -2.43 -3.79 -7.31
CA TRP A 73 -1.29 -4.10 -6.45
C TRP A 73 -0.08 -4.57 -7.25
N LEU A 74 -0.28 -5.38 -8.30
CA LEU A 74 0.79 -5.84 -9.19
C LEU A 74 1.40 -4.71 -10.03
N SER A 75 0.63 -3.66 -10.37
CA SER A 75 1.19 -2.50 -11.08
C SER A 75 2.07 -1.65 -10.18
N MET A 76 1.76 -1.60 -8.88
CA MET A 76 2.53 -0.84 -7.89
C MET A 76 3.73 -1.65 -7.36
N MET A 77 3.57 -2.95 -7.16
CA MET A 77 4.58 -3.89 -6.69
C MET A 77 4.60 -5.13 -7.60
N PRO A 78 5.38 -5.08 -8.69
CA PRO A 78 5.52 -6.20 -9.60
C PRO A 78 6.14 -7.41 -8.90
N MET A 79 5.74 -8.61 -9.35
CA MET A 79 6.36 -9.86 -8.89
C MET A 79 7.86 -9.86 -9.21
N GLU A 80 8.66 -10.33 -8.25
CA GLU A 80 10.08 -10.55 -8.46
C GLU A 80 10.29 -11.62 -9.55
N LYS A 81 11.24 -11.36 -10.47
CA LYS A 81 11.60 -12.32 -11.52
C LYS A 81 12.23 -13.56 -10.88
N GLY A 82 11.54 -14.69 -10.96
CA GLY A 82 11.96 -15.97 -10.37
C GLY A 82 10.93 -16.58 -9.42
N ALA A 83 9.87 -15.84 -9.06
CA ALA A 83 8.77 -16.35 -8.24
C ALA A 83 7.76 -17.23 -9.01
N SER A 84 8.12 -17.78 -10.17
CA SER A 84 7.18 -18.49 -11.06
C SER A 84 6.79 -19.89 -10.59
N ASP A 85 7.47 -20.48 -9.59
CA ASP A 85 7.26 -21.89 -9.24
C ASP A 85 6.71 -22.16 -7.82
N ALA A 86 6.29 -21.13 -7.08
CA ALA A 86 5.71 -21.32 -5.74
C ALA A 86 4.28 -20.77 -5.64
N GLN A 87 3.34 -21.67 -5.94
CA GLN A 87 1.95 -21.71 -5.44
C GLN A 87 1.06 -20.46 -5.67
N GLN A 88 0.12 -20.63 -6.61
CA GLN A 88 -1.12 -19.86 -6.71
C GLN A 88 -1.76 -19.65 -5.32
N GLY A 89 -1.69 -18.43 -4.78
CA GLY A 89 -2.53 -18.03 -3.65
C GLY A 89 -1.98 -17.04 -2.63
N ALA A 90 -0.69 -16.68 -2.64
CA ALA A 90 -0.18 -15.69 -1.67
C ALA A 90 0.93 -14.81 -2.25
N LEU A 91 0.65 -13.52 -2.39
CA LEU A 91 1.70 -12.50 -2.51
C LEU A 91 2.35 -12.33 -1.14
N VAL A 92 3.63 -12.70 -1.04
CA VAL A 92 4.51 -12.32 0.06
C VAL A 92 5.17 -11.01 -0.35
N LEU A 93 4.78 -9.91 0.30
CA LEU A 93 5.39 -8.61 0.10
C LEU A 93 6.62 -8.55 1.03
N GLY A 94 7.82 -8.52 0.43
CA GLY A 94 9.10 -8.55 1.14
C GLY A 94 9.78 -7.20 1.26
#